data_AF-A0A1Q7YI01-F1
#
_entry.id   AF-A0A1Q7YI01-F1
#
_cell.length_a   1.000
_cell.length_b   1.000
_cell.length_c   1.000
_cell.angle_alpha   90.00
_cell.angle_beta   90.00
_cell.angle_gamma   90.00
#
_symmetry.space_group_name_H-M   'P 1'
#
loop_
_entity.id
_entity.type
_entity.pdbx_description
1 polymer ?
#
loop_
_entity_poly.entity_id
_entity_poly.type
_entity_poly.pdbx_seq_one_letter_code
_entity_poly.pdbx_strand_id
1 'polypeptide(L)'
;MTHAALTENLNTKFVIRYGDADALELELTEISKPTVTRRQEFFSIIFRGPRDRFLPQGTYHMEHDKLGQFDLFLVPVEQDQNSYYYQAVFNRLYPSPPDDAARATEQN
;
A
#
# COMPACT_ATOMS: atom_id res chain seq x y z
N MET A 1 -4.26 -2.58 6.75
CA MET A 1 -4.60 -1.57 5.73
C MET A 1 -5.34 -2.25 4.58
N THR A 2 -6.47 -1.71 4.10
CA THR A 2 -7.26 -2.28 3.00
C THR A 2 -7.25 -1.36 1.78
N HIS A 3 -7.51 -1.89 0.59
CA HIS A 3 -7.63 -1.09 -0.65
C HIS A 3 -8.63 0.07 -0.49
N ALA A 4 -9.83 -0.20 0.05
CA ALA A 4 -10.86 0.83 0.23
C ALA A 4 -10.39 2.00 1.10
N ALA A 5 -9.71 1.72 2.22
CA ALA A 5 -9.20 2.74 3.11
C ALA A 5 -8.12 3.62 2.44
N LEU A 6 -7.31 3.03 1.54
CA LEU A 6 -6.36 3.79 0.73
C LEU A 6 -7.08 4.65 -0.32
N THR A 7 -8.10 4.12 -1.00
CA THR A 7 -8.88 4.86 -1.99
C THR A 7 -9.57 6.08 -1.39
N GLU A 8 -10.09 5.97 -0.17
CA GLU A 8 -10.68 7.10 0.56
C GLU A 8 -9.65 8.16 0.98
N ASN A 9 -8.36 7.80 0.98
CA ASN A 9 -7.24 8.68 1.30
C ASN A 9 -6.35 8.93 0.06
N LEU A 10 -6.91 8.83 -1.14
CA LEU A 10 -6.20 9.22 -2.36
C LEU A 10 -5.93 10.73 -2.35
N ASN A 11 -4.74 11.16 -2.78
CA ASN A 11 -4.21 12.53 -2.70
C ASN A 11 -3.99 13.04 -1.26
N THR A 12 -3.88 12.14 -0.28
CA THR A 12 -3.40 12.52 1.06
C THR A 12 -1.90 12.30 1.17
N LYS A 13 -1.31 12.97 2.15
CA LYS A 13 0.11 12.89 2.46
C LYS A 13 0.36 11.91 3.59
N PHE A 14 1.42 11.14 3.42
CA PHE A 14 1.93 10.17 4.37
C PHE A 14 3.32 10.61 4.78
N VAL A 15 3.56 10.63 6.09
CA VAL A 15 4.85 11.06 6.63
C VAL A 15 5.71 9.82 6.86
N ILE A 16 6.85 9.76 6.20
CA ILE A 16 7.83 8.71 6.41
C ILE A 16 8.82 9.18 7.45
N ARG A 17 9.02 8.40 8.51
CA ARG A 17 10.15 8.60 9.42
C ARG A 17 11.32 7.72 8.98
N TYR A 18 12.45 8.35 8.68
CA TYR A 18 13.70 7.69 8.36
C TYR A 18 14.79 8.27 9.27
N GLY A 19 15.48 7.43 10.04
CA GLY A 19 16.49 7.90 11.00
C GLY A 19 15.90 8.64 12.21
N ASP A 20 16.78 9.33 12.97
CA ASP A 20 16.45 9.86 14.30
C ASP A 20 15.65 11.18 14.27
N ALA A 21 15.71 11.94 13.17
CA ALA A 21 15.07 13.27 13.06
C ALA A 21 14.49 13.61 11.67
N ASP A 22 14.51 12.65 10.74
CA ASP A 22 14.26 12.92 9.34
C ASP A 22 12.87 12.42 8.94
N ALA A 23 12.02 13.36 8.50
CA ALA A 23 10.67 13.09 8.03
C ALA A 23 10.54 13.46 6.56
N LEU A 24 9.92 12.60 5.76
CA LEU A 24 9.62 12.87 4.35
C LEU A 24 8.13 12.72 4.09
N GLU A 25 7.51 13.74 3.51
CA GLU A 25 6.12 13.67 3.08
C GLU A 25 6.04 13.04 1.67
N LEU A 26 5.27 11.96 1.56
CA LEU A 26 4.90 11.34 0.29
C LEU A 26 3.39 11.49 0.06
N GLU A 27 2.99 11.86 -1.14
CA GLU A 27 1.58 11.96 -1.51
C GLU A 27 1.13 10.69 -2.24
N LEU A 28 -0.01 10.12 -1.83
CA LEU A 28 -0.59 8.97 -2.54
C LEU A 28 -1.30 9.45 -3.81
N THR A 29 -0.65 9.32 -4.96
CA THR A 29 -1.18 9.86 -6.22
C THR A 29 -2.01 8.84 -6.98
N GLU A 30 -1.67 7.55 -6.90
CA GLU A 30 -2.38 6.52 -7.66
C GLU A 30 -2.53 5.21 -6.87
N ILE A 31 -3.64 4.54 -7.12
CA ILE A 31 -3.94 3.20 -6.59
C ILE A 31 -4.39 2.34 -7.77
N SER A 32 -3.70 1.22 -7.98
CA SER A 32 -4.08 0.25 -9.00
C SER A 32 -5.30 -0.56 -8.56
N LYS A 33 -6.12 -0.98 -9.54
CA LYS A 33 -7.29 -1.81 -9.27
C LYS A 33 -6.88 -3.10 -8.57
N PRO A 34 -7.57 -3.49 -7.48
CA PRO A 34 -7.25 -4.70 -6.76
C PRO A 34 -7.68 -5.90 -7.59
N THR A 35 -6.73 -6.79 -7.84
CA THR A 35 -7.01 -8.06 -8.49
C THR A 35 -7.29 -9.08 -7.41
N VAL A 36 -8.58 -9.36 -7.20
CA VAL A 36 -9.04 -10.36 -6.24
C VAL A 36 -9.24 -11.68 -6.97
N THR A 37 -8.56 -12.72 -6.49
CA THR A 37 -8.69 -14.10 -6.94
C THR A 37 -9.21 -14.96 -5.78
N ARG A 38 -9.56 -16.23 -6.07
CA ARG A 38 -10.07 -17.15 -5.04
C ARG A 38 -9.12 -17.40 -3.86
N ARG A 39 -7.82 -17.12 -4.02
CA ARG A 39 -6.79 -17.41 -3.02
C ARG A 39 -5.98 -16.20 -2.58
N GLN A 40 -6.06 -15.09 -3.31
CA GLN A 40 -5.25 -13.92 -3.02
C GLN A 40 -5.85 -12.66 -3.62
N GLU A 41 -5.60 -11.54 -2.96
CA GLU A 41 -5.82 -10.19 -3.47
C GLU A 41 -4.47 -9.51 -3.62
N PHE A 42 -4.23 -8.88 -4.76
CA PHE A 42 -3.05 -8.05 -4.93
C PHE A 42 -3.39 -6.71 -5.58
N PHE A 43 -2.72 -5.66 -5.13
CA PHE A 43 -2.85 -4.31 -5.65
C PHE A 43 -1.54 -3.56 -5.42
N SER A 44 -1.34 -2.49 -6.17
CA SER A 44 -0.19 -1.60 -6.02
C SER A 44 -0.66 -0.17 -5.82
N ILE A 45 0.17 0.62 -5.15
CA ILE A 45 -0.04 2.06 -4.99
C ILE A 45 1.22 2.80 -5.40
N ILE A 46 1.05 4.01 -5.91
CA ILE A 46 2.12 4.92 -6.28
C ILE A 46 2.06 6.14 -5.37
N PHE A 47 3.19 6.39 -4.73
CA PHE A 47 3.46 7.59 -3.98
C PHE A 47 4.34 8.52 -4.79
N ARG A 48 4.09 9.81 -4.67
CA ARG A 48 4.91 10.88 -5.22
C ARG A 48 5.63 11.61 -4.08
N GLY A 49 6.96 11.62 -4.15
CA GLY A 49 7.82 12.32 -3.21
C GLY A 49 8.52 13.54 -3.83
N PRO A 50 9.04 14.43 -2.97
CA PRO A 50 9.82 15.59 -3.42
C PRO A 50 11.15 15.13 -4.01
N ARG A 51 11.64 15.87 -5.03
CA ARG A 51 12.95 15.59 -5.66
C ARG A 51 14.16 15.93 -4.78
N ASP A 52 13.93 16.64 -3.69
CA ASP A 52 14.99 17.02 -2.75
C ASP A 52 15.63 15.80 -2.06
N ARG A 53 14.86 14.71 -1.89
CA ARG A 53 15.33 13.51 -1.20
C ARG A 53 14.98 12.24 -1.96
N PHE A 54 16.00 11.46 -2.26
CA PHE A 54 15.86 10.13 -2.83
C PHE A 54 15.76 9.07 -1.72
N LEU A 55 14.66 8.31 -1.70
CA LEU A 55 14.53 7.10 -0.89
C LEU A 55 14.94 5.85 -1.69
N PRO A 56 15.97 5.09 -1.27
CA PRO A 56 16.27 3.80 -1.87
C PRO A 56 15.15 2.78 -1.59
N GLN A 57 15.15 1.66 -2.31
CA GLN A 57 14.21 0.56 -2.01
C GLN A 57 14.40 0.07 -0.56
N GLY A 58 13.30 -0.10 0.16
CA GLY A 58 13.36 -0.51 1.55
C GLY A 58 12.03 -0.44 2.26
N THR A 59 12.00 -0.94 3.49
CA THR A 59 10.85 -0.81 4.39
C THR A 59 10.96 0.50 5.16
N TYR A 60 9.92 1.32 5.08
CA TYR A 60 9.84 2.62 5.73
C TYR A 60 8.64 2.69 6.66
N HIS A 61 8.83 3.33 7.81
CA HIS A 61 7.77 3.58 8.76
C HIS A 61 6.96 4.79 8.31
N MET A 62 5.70 4.56 7.94
CA MET A 62 4.78 5.58 7.45
C MET A 62 3.73 5.90 8.50
N GLU A 63 3.43 7.18 8.64
CA GLU A 63 2.41 7.70 9.54
C GLU A 63 1.37 8.47 8.74
N HIS A 64 0.10 8.22 9.05
CA HIS A 64 -1.03 8.93 8.46
C HIS A 64 -2.12 9.11 9.51
N ASP A 65 -2.68 10.31 9.59
CA ASP A 65 -3.63 10.71 10.64
C ASP A 65 -4.81 9.74 10.79
N LYS A 66 -5.42 9.30 9.68
CA LYS A 66 -6.55 8.36 9.69
C LYS A 66 -6.18 6.87 9.70
N LEU A 67 -5.01 6.51 9.17
CA LEU A 67 -4.63 5.11 8.96
C LEU A 67 -3.70 4.61 10.08
N GLY A 68 -3.23 5.52 10.93
CA GLY A 68 -2.27 5.26 11.98
C GLY A 68 -0.85 5.12 11.42
N GLN A 69 -0.05 4.35 12.13
CA GLN A 69 1.36 4.11 11.83
C GLN A 69 1.54 2.68 11.33
N PHE A 70 2.30 2.50 10.26
CA PHE A 70 2.52 1.19 9.64
C PHE A 70 3.78 1.20 8.77
N ASP A 71 4.37 0.02 8.59
CA ASP A 71 5.55 -0.14 7.75
C ASP A 71 5.17 -0.53 6.32
N LEU A 72 5.73 0.17 5.33
CA LEU A 72 5.57 -0.15 3.91
C LEU A 72 6.90 -0.38 3.23
N PHE A 73 6.94 -1.41 2.39
CA PHE A 73 8.04 -1.63 1.47
C PHE A 73 7.84 -0.75 0.23
N LEU A 74 8.71 0.23 0.06
CA LEU A 74 8.70 1.15 -1.08
C LEU A 74 9.83 0.79 -2.03
N VAL A 75 9.52 0.80 -3.33
CA VAL A 75 10.50 0.68 -4.40
C VAL A 75 10.45 1.90 -5.30
N PRO A 76 11.57 2.56 -5.61
CA PRO A 76 11.59 3.63 -6.60
C PRO A 76 11.33 3.05 -7.98
N VAL A 77 10.28 3.53 -8.66
CA VAL A 77 9.86 3.02 -9.99
C VAL A 77 10.12 4.02 -11.11
N GLU A 78 9.90 5.30 -10.86
CA GLU A 78 10.04 6.36 -11.85
C GLU A 78 10.57 7.63 -11.17
N GLN A 79 11.24 8.47 -11.95
CA GLN A 79 11.60 9.81 -11.54
C GLN A 79 11.19 10.77 -12.65
N ASP A 80 10.56 11.87 -12.26
CA ASP A 80 10.27 12.99 -13.15
C ASP A 80 11.23 14.15 -12.84
N GLN A 81 11.20 15.18 -13.69
CA GLN A 81 11.98 16.39 -13.51
C GLN A 81 11.72 17.08 -12.16
N ASN A 82 10.56 16.87 -11.53
CA ASN A 82 10.26 17.51 -10.25
C ASN A 82 9.98 16.55 -9.08
N SER A 83 9.93 15.23 -9.28
CA SER A 83 9.47 14.31 -8.24
C SER A 83 10.01 12.89 -8.40
N TYR A 84 10.08 12.15 -7.29
CA TYR A 84 10.36 10.72 -7.29
C TYR A 84 9.06 9.94 -7.09
N TYR A 85 8.88 8.85 -7.84
CA TYR A 85 7.73 7.96 -7.68
C TYR A 85 8.16 6.65 -7.03
N TYR A 86 7.41 6.29 -5.99
CA TYR A 86 7.62 5.09 -5.19
C TYR A 86 6.41 4.19 -5.28
N GLN A 87 6.63 2.93 -5.59
CA GLN A 87 5.57 1.93 -5.62
C GLN A 87 5.61 1.08 -4.35
N ALA A 88 4.45 0.78 -3.80
CA ALA A 88 4.26 -0.30 -2.83
C ALA A 88 3.31 -1.35 -3.43
N VAL A 89 3.69 -2.62 -3.31
CA VAL A 89 2.89 -3.75 -3.79
C VAL A 89 2.37 -4.53 -2.60
N PHE A 90 1.06 -4.76 -2.58
CA PHE A 90 0.38 -5.53 -1.55
C PHE A 90 -0.02 -6.87 -2.14
N ASN A 91 0.36 -7.95 -1.48
CA ASN A 91 -0.14 -9.28 -1.75
C ASN A 91 -0.75 -9.84 -0.46
N ARG A 92 -2.05 -10.10 -0.50
CA ARG A 92 -2.82 -10.65 0.62
C ARG A 92 -3.31 -12.03 0.24
N LEU A 93 -2.74 -13.05 0.86
CA LEU A 93 -3.21 -14.43 0.73
C LEU A 93 -4.45 -14.64 1.62
N TYR A 94 -5.48 -15.26 1.06
CA TYR A 94 -6.64 -15.77 1.81
C TYR A 94 -6.38 -17.25 2.12
N PRO A 95 -6.17 -17.63 3.41
CA PRO A 95 -5.76 -19.00 3.76
C PRO A 95 -6.81 -20.09 3.51
N SER A 96 -8.00 -19.80 2.99
CA SER A 96 -8.99 -20.78 2.49
C SER A 96 -10.03 -20.06 1.64
N PRO A 97 -10.66 -20.71 0.65
CA PRO A 97 -11.88 -20.14 0.06
C PRO A 97 -12.93 -19.99 1.17
N PRO A 98 -13.73 -18.91 1.18
CA PRO A 98 -14.91 -18.83 2.04
C PRO A 98 -16.03 -19.76 1.51
N ASP A 99 -15.74 -21.05 1.38
CA ASP A 99 -16.74 -22.08 1.09
C ASP A 99 -16.37 -23.41 1.79
N ASP A 100 -16.37 -23.35 3.12
CA ASP A 100 -16.74 -24.46 4.00
C ASP A 100 -18.26 -24.39 4.33
N ALA A 101 -19.04 -23.65 3.53
CA ALA A 101 -20.43 -23.29 3.86
C ALA A 101 -21.50 -23.91 2.93
N ALA A 102 -21.14 -24.66 1.89
CA ALA A 102 -22.12 -25.23 0.96
C ALA A 102 -21.80 -26.67 0.55
N ARG A 103 -21.92 -27.65 1.47
CA ARG A 103 -22.43 -29.03 1.24
C ARG A 103 -22.25 -29.94 2.47
N ALA A 104 -22.85 -29.54 3.59
CA ALA A 104 -23.11 -30.44 4.71
C ALA A 104 -24.53 -30.22 5.24
N THR A 105 -25.52 -30.37 4.36
CA THR A 105 -26.90 -30.66 4.78
C THR A 105 -27.42 -31.77 3.88
N GLU A 106 -27.34 -32.97 4.44
CA GLU A 106 -28.42 -33.94 4.41
C GLU A 106 -28.77 -34.54 3.04
N GLN A 107 -28.01 -35.58 2.70
CA GLN A 107 -28.53 -36.67 1.88
C GLN A 107 -29.13 -37.70 2.85
N ASN A 108 -30.44 -37.64 3.06
CA ASN A 108 -31.24 -38.70 3.67
C ASN A 108 -32.58 -38.83 2.93
#